data_AF-A0AAV5TF23-F1
#
_entry.id   AF-A0AAV5TF23-F1
#
_cell.length_a   1.000
_cell.length_b   1.000
_cell.length_c   1.000
_cell.angle_alpha   90.00
_cell.angle_beta   90.00
_cell.angle_gamma   90.00
#
_symmetry.space_group_name_H-M   'P 1'
#
loop_
_entity.id
_entity.type
_entity.pdbx_description
1 polymer ?
#
loop_
_entity_poly.entity_id
_entity_poly.type
_entity_poly.pdbx_seq_one_letter_code
_entity_poly.pdbx_strand_id
1 'polypeptide(L)'
;MDAVRTSIAKIDDIDEMHEFMLNYFRLEASLSVAMGLTREQSDQGFRVFRNRIVGLNLAAVVEHGKVESYLNETRYKCSQEYTPGQSSTKWKLIPSDASKLLYVEVISVDERYRGRRLAQMFAKIGYIVLREIRLDEFLGNDGKPVFVCPDGTSTAQLVFKRF
;
A
#
# COMPACT_ATOMS: atom_id res chain seq x y z
N MET A 1 25.04 9.77 -12.94
CA MET A 1 23.74 9.41 -12.33
C MET A 1 23.23 10.61 -11.56
N ASP A 2 21.93 10.85 -11.62
CA ASP A 2 21.32 12.03 -11.00
C ASP A 2 21.29 11.90 -9.47
N ALA A 3 21.50 13.02 -8.78
CA ALA A 3 21.40 13.12 -7.34
C ALA A 3 19.94 13.09 -6.89
N VAL A 4 19.60 12.16 -6.00
CA VAL A 4 18.25 12.06 -5.40
C VAL A 4 18.20 12.92 -4.15
N ARG A 5 17.08 13.62 -3.94
CA ARG A 5 16.76 14.36 -2.71
C ARG A 5 15.47 13.80 -2.10
N THR A 6 15.37 13.88 -0.78
CA THR A 6 14.17 13.48 -0.02
C THR A 6 13.52 14.71 0.59
N SER A 7 12.21 14.86 0.45
CA SER A 7 11.41 15.94 1.03
C SER A 7 10.06 15.41 1.51
N ILE A 8 9.42 16.14 2.42
CA ILE A 8 8.01 15.94 2.74
C ILE A 8 7.20 16.48 1.56
N ALA A 9 6.24 15.70 1.05
CA ALA A 9 5.35 16.11 -0.03
C ALA A 9 4.41 17.24 0.40
N LYS A 10 4.17 18.17 -0.53
CA LYS A 10 3.31 19.35 -0.36
C LYS A 10 2.02 19.22 -1.18
N ILE A 11 1.09 20.15 -0.95
CA ILE A 11 -0.15 20.30 -1.72
C ILE A 11 0.06 20.67 -3.21
N ASP A 12 1.30 20.82 -3.66
CA ASP A 12 1.66 21.05 -5.07
C ASP A 12 2.20 19.80 -5.81
N ASP A 13 2.63 18.72 -5.12
CA ASP A 13 3.42 17.60 -5.68
C ASP A 13 2.59 16.35 -6.18
N ILE A 14 1.25 16.41 -6.12
CA ILE A 14 0.36 15.24 -5.83
C ILE A 14 -0.25 14.42 -7.00
N ASP A 15 -0.19 14.82 -8.29
CA ASP A 15 -0.40 13.96 -9.52
C ASP A 15 0.94 13.74 -10.19
N GLU A 16 2.01 14.38 -9.74
CA GLU A 16 3.31 13.73 -9.86
C GLU A 16 3.30 12.46 -9.02
N MET A 17 2.79 12.50 -7.79
CA MET A 17 2.53 11.28 -7.02
C MET A 17 1.46 10.40 -7.66
N HIS A 18 0.34 10.94 -8.17
CA HIS A 18 -0.70 10.12 -8.80
C HIS A 18 -0.27 9.52 -10.15
N GLU A 19 0.32 10.26 -11.09
CA GLU A 19 0.91 9.70 -12.31
C GLU A 19 2.04 8.73 -11.97
N PHE A 20 2.90 9.04 -11.00
CA PHE A 20 3.90 8.07 -10.55
C PHE A 20 3.25 6.78 -10.03
N MET A 21 2.15 6.90 -9.28
CA MET A 21 1.37 5.76 -8.80
C MET A 21 0.65 5.01 -9.93
N LEU A 22 0.09 5.68 -10.93
CA LEU A 22 -0.55 5.04 -12.09
C LEU A 22 0.47 4.33 -12.97
N ASN A 23 1.63 4.94 -13.22
CA ASN A 23 2.65 4.42 -14.13
C ASN A 23 3.55 3.35 -13.49
N TYR A 24 3.96 3.51 -12.22
CA TYR A 24 5.01 2.70 -11.59
C TYR A 24 4.59 1.95 -10.31
N PHE A 25 3.34 2.09 -9.86
CA PHE A 25 2.82 1.27 -8.76
C PHE A 25 1.63 0.42 -9.17
N ARG A 26 0.54 1.02 -9.67
CA ARG A 26 -0.76 0.32 -9.83
C ARG A 26 -0.79 -0.71 -10.96
N LEU A 27 0.09 -0.57 -11.96
CA LEU A 27 0.26 -1.55 -13.04
C LEU A 27 1.28 -2.66 -12.70
N GLU A 28 2.03 -2.53 -11.59
CA GLU A 28 2.99 -3.55 -11.11
C GLU A 28 2.59 -4.16 -9.75
N ALA A 29 1.74 -3.51 -8.97
CA ALA A 29 1.34 -3.94 -7.64
C ALA A 29 0.55 -5.26 -7.71
N SER A 30 1.08 -6.28 -7.06
CA SER A 30 0.68 -7.69 -7.22
C SER A 30 -0.83 -7.92 -7.13
N LEU A 31 -1.52 -7.26 -6.18
CA LEU A 31 -2.97 -7.33 -6.03
C LEU A 31 -3.74 -6.59 -7.14
N SER A 32 -3.27 -5.43 -7.60
CA SER A 32 -3.90 -4.69 -8.70
C SER A 32 -3.82 -5.45 -10.03
N VAL A 33 -2.67 -6.09 -10.28
CA VAL A 33 -2.45 -6.97 -11.43
C VAL A 33 -3.30 -8.23 -11.32
N ALA A 34 -3.34 -8.88 -10.16
CA ALA A 34 -4.16 -10.07 -9.92
C ALA A 34 -5.67 -9.81 -10.06
N MET A 35 -6.14 -8.62 -9.69
CA MET A 35 -7.52 -8.16 -9.92
C MET A 35 -7.80 -7.70 -11.37
N GLY A 36 -6.79 -7.67 -12.25
CA GLY A 36 -6.93 -7.22 -13.64
C GLY A 36 -7.29 -5.74 -13.79
N LEU A 37 -6.91 -4.88 -12.83
CA LEU A 37 -7.31 -3.47 -12.83
C LEU A 37 -6.67 -2.70 -13.99
N THR A 38 -7.48 -2.00 -14.77
CA THR A 38 -6.97 -1.12 -15.83
C THR A 38 -6.43 0.20 -15.26
N ARG A 39 -5.72 0.97 -16.11
CA ARG A 39 -5.27 2.32 -15.75
C ARG A 39 -6.47 3.23 -15.45
N GLU A 40 -7.53 3.15 -16.23
CA GLU A 40 -8.73 3.98 -16.12
C GLU A 40 -9.51 3.66 -14.83
N GLN A 41 -9.61 2.37 -14.47
CA GLN A 41 -10.17 1.95 -13.18
C GLN A 41 -9.32 2.41 -11.99
N SER A 42 -8.00 2.49 -12.18
CA SER A 42 -7.06 3.02 -11.19
C SER A 42 -7.17 4.53 -11.01
N ASP A 43 -7.27 5.27 -12.12
CA ASP A 43 -7.38 6.74 -12.23
C ASP A 43 -8.72 7.27 -11.70
N GLN A 44 -9.82 6.57 -11.97
CA GLN A 44 -11.14 6.88 -11.37
C GLN A 44 -11.18 6.83 -9.83
N GLY A 45 -10.09 6.46 -9.16
CA GLY A 45 -10.01 6.39 -7.70
C GLY A 45 -9.28 7.53 -7.00
N PHE A 46 -8.35 8.23 -7.65
CA PHE A 46 -7.36 9.14 -7.04
C PHE A 46 -7.06 10.31 -8.01
N ARG A 47 -6.61 11.52 -7.57
CA ARG A 47 -6.47 12.73 -8.41
C ARG A 47 -5.59 13.87 -7.82
N VAL A 48 -5.30 14.89 -8.67
CA VAL A 48 -4.84 16.31 -8.43
C VAL A 48 -3.31 16.51 -8.41
N PHE A 49 -2.74 17.73 -8.50
CA PHE A 49 -1.34 18.18 -8.18
C PHE A 49 -0.12 17.78 -9.12
N ARG A 50 1.13 18.36 -9.20
CA ARG A 50 2.16 18.05 -10.29
C ARG A 50 3.70 18.39 -10.12
N ASN A 51 4.61 17.51 -10.63
CA ASN A 51 6.07 17.63 -10.99
C ASN A 51 6.69 16.31 -11.63
N ARG A 52 7.87 15.75 -11.21
CA ARG A 52 8.41 14.39 -11.57
C ARG A 52 9.10 13.66 -10.38
N ILE A 53 8.41 12.67 -9.80
CA ILE A 53 8.88 11.80 -8.72
C ILE A 53 9.52 10.51 -9.26
N VAL A 54 10.40 9.91 -8.46
CA VAL A 54 11.09 8.63 -8.73
C VAL A 54 10.96 7.61 -7.57
N GLY A 55 10.21 7.94 -6.54
CA GLY A 55 9.90 7.09 -5.40
C GLY A 55 9.01 7.79 -4.38
N LEU A 56 8.08 7.05 -3.79
CA LEU A 56 7.05 7.53 -2.89
C LEU A 56 6.97 6.65 -1.64
N ASN A 57 6.80 7.28 -0.48
CA ASN A 57 6.30 6.66 0.75
C ASN A 57 5.05 7.44 1.19
N LEU A 58 3.87 6.84 1.02
CA LEU A 58 2.60 7.40 1.44
C LEU A 58 2.24 6.84 2.82
N ALA A 59 2.15 7.72 3.82
CA ALA A 59 1.84 7.36 5.19
C ALA A 59 0.85 8.33 5.84
N ALA A 60 -0.01 7.80 6.70
CA ALA A 60 -1.01 8.55 7.46
C ALA A 60 -0.82 8.32 8.97
N VAL A 61 -1.22 9.30 9.79
CA VAL A 61 -1.36 9.09 11.23
C VAL A 61 -2.79 8.64 11.50
N VAL A 62 -2.95 7.41 12.01
CA VAL A 62 -4.25 6.86 12.43
C VAL A 62 -4.31 6.74 13.94
N GLU A 63 -5.48 6.99 14.53
CA GLU A 63 -5.67 7.05 15.99
C GLU A 63 -6.69 6.00 16.44
N HIS A 64 -6.42 5.34 17.57
CA HIS A 64 -7.28 4.27 18.08
C HIS A 64 -8.66 4.82 18.47
N GLY A 65 -9.72 4.13 18.07
CA GLY A 65 -11.10 4.51 18.37
C GLY A 65 -11.70 5.60 17.47
N LYS A 66 -10.93 6.22 16.57
CA LYS A 66 -11.51 7.08 15.52
C LYS A 66 -11.99 6.27 14.33
N VAL A 67 -13.16 6.64 13.78
CA VAL A 67 -13.69 6.07 12.55
C VAL A 67 -12.96 6.68 11.36
N GLU A 68 -12.31 5.83 10.57
CA GLU A 68 -11.67 6.22 9.31
C GLU A 68 -12.75 6.43 8.23
N SER A 69 -12.99 7.68 7.83
CA SER A 69 -14.05 8.03 6.86
C SER A 69 -13.58 7.83 5.41
N TYR A 70 -13.77 6.62 4.88
CA TYR A 70 -13.43 6.29 3.50
C TYR A 70 -14.44 6.85 2.49
N LEU A 71 -13.96 7.50 1.43
CA LEU A 71 -14.78 8.26 0.47
C LEU A 71 -15.52 7.41 -0.60
N ASN A 72 -15.41 6.07 -0.59
CA ASN A 72 -15.99 5.22 -1.64
C ASN A 72 -16.33 3.79 -1.15
N GLU A 73 -17.62 3.50 -0.93
CA GLU A 73 -18.10 2.22 -0.37
C GLU A 73 -17.85 1.01 -1.29
N THR A 74 -17.90 1.17 -2.61
CA THR A 74 -17.79 0.04 -3.54
C THR A 74 -16.40 -0.60 -3.50
N ARG A 75 -15.36 0.23 -3.33
CA ARG A 75 -13.97 -0.24 -3.15
C ARG A 75 -13.73 -0.76 -1.72
N TYR A 76 -14.36 -0.14 -0.73
CA TYR A 76 -14.24 -0.49 0.69
C TYR A 76 -14.61 -1.95 0.99
N LYS A 77 -15.61 -2.54 0.31
CA LYS A 77 -15.94 -3.98 0.51
C LYS A 77 -14.78 -4.90 0.12
N CYS A 78 -14.20 -4.67 -1.06
CA CYS A 78 -13.08 -5.48 -1.57
C CYS A 78 -11.74 -5.16 -0.88
N SER A 79 -11.66 -4.14 -0.02
CA SER A 79 -10.49 -3.91 0.85
C SER A 79 -10.70 -4.38 2.29
N GLN A 80 -11.90 -4.26 2.87
CA GLN A 80 -12.21 -4.68 4.24
C GLN A 80 -12.06 -6.20 4.46
N GLU A 81 -12.56 -7.02 3.53
CA GLU A 81 -12.51 -8.48 3.65
C GLU A 81 -11.08 -9.03 3.53
N TYR A 82 -10.21 -8.32 2.80
CA TYR A 82 -8.90 -8.81 2.37
C TYR A 82 -7.71 -8.11 3.07
N THR A 83 -7.92 -6.91 3.64
CA THR A 83 -6.84 -6.07 4.20
C THR A 83 -7.00 -5.88 5.71
N PRO A 84 -6.29 -6.64 6.57
CA PRO A 84 -6.38 -6.50 8.02
C PRO A 84 -6.17 -5.07 8.49
N GLY A 85 -5.22 -4.36 7.87
CA GLY A 85 -4.82 -2.97 8.16
C GLY A 85 -5.87 -1.89 7.84
N GLN A 86 -6.99 -2.21 7.19
CA GLN A 86 -8.11 -1.27 7.03
C GLN A 86 -9.32 -1.59 7.92
N SER A 87 -9.39 -2.80 8.49
CA SER A 87 -10.44 -3.16 9.45
C SER A 87 -10.13 -2.65 10.86
N SER A 88 -11.15 -2.46 11.69
CA SER A 88 -10.98 -2.18 13.13
C SER A 88 -10.23 -3.31 13.87
N THR A 89 -10.14 -4.50 13.29
CA THR A 89 -9.41 -5.63 13.90
C THR A 89 -7.90 -5.44 13.96
N LYS A 90 -7.31 -4.52 13.16
CA LYS A 90 -5.88 -4.20 13.22
C LYS A 90 -5.41 -3.86 14.63
N TRP A 91 -6.20 -3.08 15.38
CA TRP A 91 -5.90 -2.67 16.74
C TRP A 91 -5.91 -3.83 17.76
N LYS A 92 -6.44 -5.01 17.42
CA LYS A 92 -6.32 -6.23 18.25
C LYS A 92 -4.96 -6.91 18.14
N LEU A 93 -4.17 -6.58 17.12
CA LEU A 93 -2.82 -7.10 16.87
C LEU A 93 -1.72 -6.13 17.31
N ILE A 94 -2.10 -4.88 17.61
CA ILE A 94 -1.22 -3.81 18.05
C ILE A 94 -1.17 -3.82 19.59
N PRO A 95 0.00 -3.53 20.23
CA PRO A 95 0.07 -3.35 21.67
C PRO A 95 -0.95 -2.33 22.18
N SER A 96 -1.71 -2.68 23.22
CA SER A 96 -2.86 -1.90 23.70
C SER A 96 -2.52 -0.54 24.30
N ASP A 97 -1.24 -0.25 24.54
CA ASP A 97 -0.73 1.06 24.96
C ASP A 97 -0.46 2.03 23.79
N ALA A 98 -0.48 1.55 22.54
CA ALA A 98 -0.35 2.39 21.36
C ALA A 98 -1.69 3.04 20.98
N SER A 99 -1.83 4.33 21.26
CA SER A 99 -3.01 5.13 20.90
C SER A 99 -2.99 5.69 19.46
N LYS A 100 -1.83 5.68 18.80
CA LYS A 100 -1.62 6.18 17.43
C LYS A 100 -0.65 5.30 16.67
N LEU A 101 -0.75 5.28 15.34
CA LEU A 101 0.17 4.60 14.43
C LEU A 101 0.54 5.52 13.25
N LEU A 102 1.79 5.43 12.81
CA LEU A 102 2.19 5.86 11.47
C LEU A 102 1.92 4.69 10.51
N TYR A 103 0.77 4.72 9.85
CA TYR A 103 0.36 3.70 8.90
C TYR A 103 0.95 4.02 7.52
N VAL A 104 1.90 3.20 7.05
CA VAL A 104 2.44 3.29 5.69
C VAL A 104 1.52 2.50 4.76
N GLU A 105 0.82 3.19 3.87
CA GLU A 105 -0.11 2.58 2.91
C GLU A 105 0.62 2.13 1.63
N VAL A 106 1.61 2.90 1.17
CA VAL A 106 2.35 2.61 -0.06
C VAL A 106 3.83 2.93 0.10
N ILE A 107 4.69 2.03 -0.37
CA ILE A 107 6.06 2.34 -0.80
C ILE A 107 6.21 1.94 -2.26
N SER A 108 6.67 2.87 -3.11
CA SER A 108 6.98 2.61 -4.52
C SER A 108 8.30 3.29 -4.92
N VAL A 109 9.06 2.69 -5.85
CA VAL A 109 10.33 3.20 -6.36
C VAL A 109 10.45 2.87 -7.85
N ASP A 110 10.78 3.89 -8.65
CA ASP A 110 11.07 3.80 -10.08
C ASP A 110 12.11 2.70 -10.35
N GLU A 111 11.88 1.84 -11.35
CA GLU A 111 12.78 0.74 -11.65
C GLU A 111 14.23 1.16 -11.89
N ARG A 112 14.46 2.34 -12.48
CA ARG A 112 15.78 2.94 -12.76
C ARG A 112 16.50 3.43 -11.49
N TYR A 113 15.81 3.41 -10.35
CA TYR A 113 16.28 3.81 -9.03
C TYR A 113 16.20 2.66 -8.01
N ARG A 114 15.80 1.44 -8.42
CA ARG A 114 16.00 0.21 -7.65
C ARG A 114 17.50 0.02 -7.34
N GLY A 115 17.81 -0.70 -6.26
CA GLY A 115 19.17 -0.84 -5.73
C GLY A 115 19.71 0.37 -4.94
N ARG A 116 19.22 1.60 -5.18
CA ARG A 116 19.65 2.82 -4.44
C ARG A 116 19.15 2.92 -2.98
N ARG A 117 18.60 1.83 -2.42
CA ARG A 117 18.06 1.74 -1.04
C ARG A 117 16.94 2.74 -0.69
N LEU A 118 16.28 3.34 -1.69
CA LEU A 118 15.16 4.28 -1.49
C LEU A 118 13.95 3.62 -0.80
N ALA A 119 13.67 2.36 -1.16
CA ALA A 119 12.89 1.45 -0.34
C ALA A 119 13.85 0.55 0.46
N GLN A 120 13.73 0.55 1.79
CA GLN A 120 14.32 -0.46 2.65
C GLN A 120 13.20 -1.39 3.14
N MET A 121 13.34 -2.69 2.91
CA MET A 121 12.36 -3.68 3.35
C MET A 121 12.17 -3.62 4.87
N PHE A 122 10.92 -3.56 5.33
CA PHE A 122 10.56 -3.43 6.75
C PHE A 122 11.31 -4.41 7.69
N ALA A 123 11.46 -5.68 7.29
CA ALA A 123 12.22 -6.69 8.03
C ALA A 123 13.70 -6.31 8.28
N LYS A 124 14.35 -5.60 7.35
CA LYS A 124 15.76 -5.15 7.49
C LYS A 124 15.93 -3.96 8.43
N ILE A 125 14.83 -3.28 8.80
CA ILE A 125 14.83 -2.11 9.68
C ILE A 125 14.07 -2.36 11.00
N GLY A 126 13.88 -3.64 11.37
CA GLY A 126 13.38 -4.04 12.69
C GLY A 126 11.86 -3.98 12.85
N TYR A 127 11.10 -4.18 11.77
CA TYR A 127 9.67 -4.46 11.87
C TYR A 127 9.46 -5.97 12.08
N ILE A 128 8.43 -6.32 12.87
CA ILE A 128 7.93 -7.69 13.05
C ILE A 128 6.67 -7.89 12.20
N VAL A 129 6.43 -9.14 11.76
CA VAL A 129 5.15 -9.53 11.15
C VAL A 129 4.13 -9.75 12.28
N LEU A 130 3.00 -9.05 12.24
CA LEU A 130 1.87 -9.26 13.16
C LEU A 130 0.84 -10.25 12.61
N ARG A 131 0.67 -10.26 11.28
CA ARG A 131 -0.19 -11.20 10.58
C ARG A 131 0.32 -11.40 9.16
N GLU A 132 0.43 -12.64 8.75
CA GLU A 132 0.53 -13.01 7.35
C GLU A 132 -0.86 -13.43 6.83
N ILE A 133 -1.05 -13.26 5.54
CA ILE A 133 -2.18 -13.77 4.77
C ILE A 133 -1.57 -14.44 3.54
N ARG A 134 -1.94 -15.69 3.26
CA ARG A 134 -1.62 -16.33 2.00
C ARG A 134 -2.68 -15.99 0.96
N LEU A 135 -2.27 -15.60 -0.23
CA LEU A 135 -3.17 -15.22 -1.31
C LEU A 135 -3.82 -16.43 -2.01
N ASP A 136 -3.22 -17.63 -1.86
CA ASP A 136 -3.76 -18.89 -2.38
C ASP A 136 -4.85 -19.52 -1.49
N GLU A 137 -5.06 -19.02 -0.27
CA GLU A 137 -6.19 -19.39 0.60
C GLU A 137 -7.52 -18.74 0.16
N PHE A 138 -7.47 -17.73 -0.71
CA PHE A 138 -8.66 -17.02 -1.20
C PHE A 138 -9.13 -17.68 -2.49
N LEU A 139 -10.08 -18.61 -2.35
CA LEU A 139 -10.69 -19.30 -3.48
C LEU A 139 -12.04 -18.67 -3.85
N GLY A 140 -12.30 -18.54 -5.15
CA GLY A 140 -13.61 -18.15 -5.68
C GLY A 140 -14.63 -19.27 -5.55
N ASN A 141 -15.88 -18.98 -5.91
CA ASN A 141 -17.00 -19.95 -5.89
C ASN A 141 -16.78 -21.16 -6.82
N ASP A 142 -15.80 -21.11 -7.71
CA ASP A 142 -15.38 -22.20 -8.61
C ASP A 142 -14.14 -22.97 -8.10
N GLY A 143 -13.66 -22.66 -6.89
CA GLY A 143 -12.49 -23.28 -6.27
C GLY A 143 -11.13 -22.81 -6.79
N LYS A 144 -11.07 -21.80 -7.68
CA LYS A 144 -9.79 -21.25 -8.17
C LYS A 144 -9.30 -20.08 -7.30
N PRO A 145 -7.98 -19.81 -7.21
CA PRO A 145 -7.47 -18.63 -6.52
C PRO A 145 -8.05 -17.33 -7.10
N VAL A 146 -8.55 -16.46 -6.22
CA VAL A 146 -8.98 -15.08 -6.53
C VAL A 146 -7.79 -14.21 -6.91
N PHE A 147 -6.61 -14.48 -6.32
CA PHE A 147 -5.39 -13.73 -6.59
C PHE A 147 -4.35 -14.63 -7.26
N VAL A 148 -3.97 -14.28 -8.48
CA VAL A 148 -2.83 -14.87 -9.20
C VAL A 148 -1.87 -13.74 -9.57
N CYS A 149 -0.84 -13.55 -8.75
CA CYS A 149 0.12 -12.47 -8.93
C CYS A 149 1.26 -12.91 -9.88
N PRO A 150 1.47 -12.27 -11.05
CA PRO A 150 2.46 -12.72 -12.05
C PRO A 150 3.93 -12.60 -11.63
N ASP A 151 4.20 -11.82 -10.58
CA ASP A 151 5.52 -11.67 -9.93
C ASP A 151 5.87 -12.85 -8.99
N GLY A 152 4.93 -13.77 -8.77
CA GLY A 152 5.07 -14.87 -7.81
C GLY A 152 4.73 -14.50 -6.36
N THR A 153 4.19 -13.31 -6.10
CA THR A 153 3.78 -12.89 -4.75
C THR A 153 2.61 -13.76 -4.27
N SER A 154 2.87 -14.59 -3.26
CA SER A 154 1.91 -15.53 -2.66
C SER A 154 1.38 -15.10 -1.29
N THR A 155 1.90 -14.02 -0.70
CA THR A 155 1.57 -13.58 0.66
C THR A 155 1.45 -12.06 0.78
N ALA A 156 0.55 -11.59 1.64
CA ALA A 156 0.51 -10.22 2.15
C ALA A 156 0.79 -10.21 3.66
N GLN A 157 1.65 -9.29 4.12
CA GLN A 157 2.05 -9.20 5.54
C GLN A 157 1.66 -7.85 6.14
N LEU A 158 0.94 -7.87 7.27
CA LEU A 158 0.83 -6.73 8.17
C LEU A 158 2.04 -6.71 9.09
N VAL A 159 2.85 -5.66 8.97
CA VAL A 159 4.08 -5.48 9.75
C VAL A 159 3.98 -4.28 10.70
N PHE A 160 4.67 -4.35 11.83
CA PHE A 160 4.69 -3.31 12.86
C PHE A 160 6.09 -3.09 13.41
N LYS A 161 6.36 -1.85 13.82
CA LYS A 161 7.55 -1.47 14.59
C LYS A 161 7.15 -0.45 15.66
N ARG A 162 7.64 -0.67 16.88
CA ARG A 162 7.60 0.34 17.95
C ARG A 162 8.77 1.29 17.77
N PHE A 163 8.50 2.59 17.97
CA PHE A 163 9.46 3.68 17.98
C PHE A 163 9.48 4.31 19.38
#